data_AF-A0AAN8G4K5-F1
#
_entry.id   AF-A0AAN8G4K5-F1
#
_cell.length_a   1.000
_cell.length_b   1.000
_cell.length_c   1.000
_cell.angle_alpha   90.00
_cell.angle_beta   90.00
_cell.angle_gamma   90.00
#
_symmetry.space_group_name_H-M   'P 1'
#
loop_
_entity.id
_entity.type
_entity.pdbx_description
1 polymer ?
#
loop_
_entity_poly.entity_id
_entity_poly.type
_entity_poly.pdbx_seq_one_letter_code
_entity_poly.pdbx_strand_id
1 'polypeptide(L)'
;MIDQLSAALTKRQNAYSVLSQRFGFLGKLGNLNRDEIKEAASTLLAIYTDDLDEHFENELQQFVNVIKDKIFVKDRIYELQILEMFDPETDGGTALISTFPN
;
A
#
# COMPACT_ATOMS: atom_id res chain seq x y z
N MET A 1 32.30 -26.21 5.83
CA MET A 1 32.03 -24.97 5.06
C MET A 1 30.58 -24.90 4.57
N ILE A 2 30.01 -25.98 4.02
CA ILE A 2 28.58 -26.05 3.64
C ILE A 2 27.64 -25.80 4.84
N ASP A 3 27.97 -26.35 6.01
CA ASP A 3 27.12 -26.19 7.21
C ASP A 3 27.04 -24.74 7.69
N GLN A 4 28.14 -24.00 7.58
CA GLN A 4 28.19 -22.59 7.97
C GLN A 4 27.40 -21.69 7.02
N LEU A 5 27.43 -22.00 5.72
CA LEU A 5 26.59 -21.33 4.71
C LEU A 5 25.11 -21.62 4.95
N SER A 6 24.76 -22.89 5.20
CA SER A 6 23.39 -23.32 5.52
C SER A 6 22.85 -22.62 6.78
N ALA A 7 23.66 -22.57 7.85
CA ALA A 7 23.31 -21.88 9.08
C ALA A 7 23.09 -20.37 8.87
N ALA A 8 23.95 -19.72 8.08
CA ALA A 8 23.82 -18.30 7.76
C ALA A 8 22.55 -18.00 6.94
N LEU A 9 22.23 -18.83 5.94
CA LEU A 9 21.02 -18.69 5.13
C LEU A 9 19.76 -18.90 5.98
N THR A 10 19.74 -19.94 6.81
CA THR A 10 18.63 -20.20 7.75
C THR A 10 18.41 -19.02 8.70
N LYS A 11 19.50 -18.50 9.27
CA LYS A 11 19.44 -17.31 10.15
C LYS A 11 18.82 -16.11 9.42
N ARG A 12 19.23 -15.88 8.17
CA ARG A 12 18.74 -14.77 7.36
C ARG A 12 17.27 -14.94 6.99
N GLN A 13 16.87 -16.14 6.61
CA GLN A 13 15.47 -16.48 6.31
C GLN A 13 14.58 -16.23 7.53
N ASN A 14 15.01 -16.67 8.72
CA ASN A 14 14.27 -16.46 9.95
C ASN A 14 14.15 -14.96 10.28
N ALA A 15 15.22 -14.19 10.12
CA ALA A 15 15.18 -12.75 10.33
C ALA A 15 14.17 -12.05 9.40
N TYR A 16 14.14 -12.43 8.12
CA TYR A 16 13.15 -11.88 7.17
C TYR A 16 11.73 -12.34 7.46
N SER A 17 11.53 -13.57 7.92
CA SER A 17 10.22 -14.06 8.37
C SER A 17 9.69 -13.23 9.53
N VAL A 18 10.52 -12.98 10.55
CA VAL A 18 10.16 -12.14 11.71
C VAL A 18 9.87 -10.70 11.28
N LEU A 19 10.68 -10.13 10.39
CA LEU A 19 10.45 -8.78 9.85
C LEU A 19 9.11 -8.71 9.11
N SER A 20 8.84 -9.68 8.24
CA SER A 20 7.60 -9.77 7.47
C SER A 20 6.38 -9.96 8.38
N GLN A 21 6.49 -10.78 9.42
CA GLN A 21 5.42 -11.00 10.39
C GLN A 21 5.08 -9.72 11.15
N ARG A 22 6.10 -8.95 11.58
CA ARG A 22 5.89 -7.74 12.38
C ARG A 22 5.47 -6.52 11.55
N PHE A 23 6.08 -6.33 10.38
CA PHE A 23 5.94 -5.10 9.59
C PHE A 23 5.31 -5.31 8.22
N GLY A 24 5.02 -6.56 7.82
CA GLY A 24 4.46 -6.86 6.50
C GLY A 24 3.08 -6.25 6.27
N PHE A 25 2.33 -5.93 7.33
CA PHE A 25 1.06 -5.22 7.24
C PHE A 25 1.21 -3.81 6.65
N LEU A 26 2.37 -3.15 6.83
CA LEU A 26 2.65 -1.80 6.29
C LEU A 26 2.56 -1.78 4.75
N GLY A 27 2.96 -2.88 4.10
CA GLY A 27 2.87 -3.01 2.65
C GLY A 27 1.44 -3.24 2.13
N LYS A 28 0.47 -3.49 3.02
CA LYS A 28 -0.92 -3.82 2.68
C LYS A 28 -1.93 -2.82 3.27
N LEU A 29 -1.48 -1.72 3.86
CA LEU A 29 -2.33 -0.73 4.56
C LEU A 29 -3.55 -0.24 3.75
N GLY A 30 -3.40 -0.09 2.43
CA GLY A 30 -4.51 0.30 1.55
C GLY A 30 -5.65 -0.72 1.47
N ASN A 31 -5.36 -2.00 1.75
CA ASN A 31 -6.29 -3.12 1.60
C ASN A 31 -6.83 -3.63 2.94
N LEU A 32 -6.23 -3.22 4.06
CA LEU A 32 -6.66 -3.64 5.39
C LEU A 32 -7.89 -2.86 5.86
N ASN A 33 -8.75 -3.53 6.62
CA ASN A 33 -9.85 -2.92 7.34
C ASN A 33 -9.37 -2.35 8.69
N ARG A 34 -10.24 -1.60 9.37
CA ARG A 34 -9.90 -0.92 10.63
C ARG A 34 -9.47 -1.88 11.74
N ASP A 35 -10.13 -3.02 11.86
CA ASP A 35 -9.86 -3.98 12.92
C ASP A 35 -8.51 -4.68 12.69
N GLU A 36 -8.19 -5.02 11.44
CA GLU A 36 -6.90 -5.58 11.05
C GLU A 36 -5.75 -4.60 11.29
N ILE A 37 -5.95 -3.31 10.99
CA ILE A 37 -4.96 -2.24 11.25
C ILE A 37 -4.73 -2.12 12.76
N LYS A 38 -5.81 -2.13 13.53
CA LYS A 38 -5.74 -2.04 14.98
C LYS A 38 -4.99 -3.23 15.57
N GLU A 39 -5.35 -4.45 15.21
CA GLU A 39 -4.69 -5.67 15.69
C GLU A 39 -3.18 -5.67 15.36
N ALA A 40 -2.81 -5.30 14.13
CA ALA A 40 -1.41 -5.21 13.72
C ALA A 40 -0.65 -4.13 14.50
N ALA A 41 -1.28 -2.98 14.74
CA ALA A 41 -0.69 -1.89 15.51
C ALA A 41 -0.54 -2.25 16.99
N SER A 42 -1.56 -2.86 17.62
CA SER A 42 -1.49 -3.35 19.00
C SER A 42 -0.36 -4.36 19.17
N THR A 43 -0.23 -5.29 18.21
CA THR A 43 0.84 -6.30 18.21
C THR A 43 2.21 -5.63 18.16
N LEU A 44 2.35 -4.58 17.35
CA LEU A 44 3.62 -3.85 17.22
C LEU A 44 3.93 -3.03 18.47
N LEU A 45 2.94 -2.34 19.04
CA LEU A 45 3.05 -1.58 20.28
C LEU A 45 3.46 -2.48 21.45
N ALA A 46 2.92 -3.69 21.54
CA ALA A 46 3.28 -4.66 22.57
C ALA A 46 4.73 -5.17 22.45
N ILE A 47 5.34 -5.14 21.26
CA ILE A 47 6.73 -5.57 21.02
C ILE A 47 7.71 -4.41 21.27
N TYR A 48 7.30 -3.19 20.94
CA TYR A 48 8.14 -1.98 20.97
C TYR A 48 7.50 -0.91 21.87
N THR A 49 7.17 -1.29 23.11
CA THR A 49 6.46 -0.42 24.08
C THR A 49 7.19 0.87 24.41
N ASP A 50 8.52 0.84 24.36
CA ASP A 50 9.36 1.99 24.70
C ASP A 50 9.65 2.89 23.49
N ASP A 51 9.43 2.38 22.27
CA ASP A 51 9.72 3.09 21.02
C ASP A 51 8.47 3.64 20.34
N LEU A 52 7.29 3.10 20.67
CA LEU A 52 6.02 3.46 20.05
C LEU A 52 5.08 4.13 21.06
N ASP A 53 4.43 5.18 20.61
CA ASP A 53 3.47 5.95 21.42
C ASP A 53 2.22 5.11 21.74
N GLU A 54 1.62 5.32 22.92
CA GLU A 54 0.39 4.65 23.35
C GLU A 54 -0.81 4.90 22.42
N HIS A 55 -0.75 5.94 21.59
CA HIS A 55 -1.77 6.29 20.60
C HIS A 55 -1.41 5.87 19.17
N PHE A 56 -0.33 5.11 18.97
CA PHE A 56 0.14 4.66 17.66
C PHE A 56 -0.96 4.00 16.82
N GLU A 57 -1.85 3.22 17.43
CA GLU A 57 -2.99 2.60 16.73
C GLU A 57 -3.89 3.64 16.04
N ASN A 58 -4.16 4.75 16.74
CA ASN A 58 -5.02 5.82 16.23
C ASN A 58 -4.31 6.62 15.14
N GLU A 59 -3.03 6.94 15.34
CA GLU A 59 -2.22 7.66 14.35
C GLU A 59 -2.09 6.86 13.06
N LEU A 60 -1.82 5.56 13.16
CA LEU A 60 -1.75 4.67 12.00
C LEU A 60 -3.09 4.61 11.26
N GLN A 61 -4.21 4.53 11.99
CA GLN A 61 -5.53 4.55 11.37
C GLN A 61 -5.80 5.86 10.61
N GLN A 62 -5.41 7.01 11.18
CA GLN A 62 -5.52 8.29 10.49
C GLN A 62 -4.63 8.33 9.25
N PHE A 63 -3.40 7.83 9.34
CA PHE A 63 -2.48 7.74 8.21
C PHE A 63 -3.04 6.87 7.08
N VAL A 64 -3.65 5.74 7.41
CA VAL A 64 -4.30 4.86 6.42
C VAL A 64 -5.43 5.60 5.70
N ASN A 65 -6.24 6.39 6.41
CA ASN A 65 -7.30 7.18 5.79
C ASN A 65 -6.70 8.16 4.77
N VAL A 66 -5.61 8.84 5.12
CA VAL A 66 -4.90 9.74 4.19
C VAL A 66 -4.37 8.99 2.96
N ILE A 67 -3.83 7.78 3.12
CA ILE A 67 -3.39 6.95 2.00
C ILE A 67 -4.56 6.60 1.09
N LYS A 68 -5.68 6.14 1.66
CA LYS A 68 -6.88 5.74 0.90
C LYS A 68 -7.47 6.92 0.15
N ASP A 69 -7.55 8.09 0.77
CA ASP A 69 -8.02 9.32 0.12
C ASP A 69 -7.12 9.70 -1.07
N LYS A 70 -5.79 9.62 -0.92
CA LYS A 70 -4.85 9.90 -2.01
C LYS A 70 -4.93 8.89 -3.15
N ILE A 71 -5.12 7.61 -2.84
CA ILE A 71 -5.33 6.56 -3.86
C ILE A 71 -6.62 6.85 -4.63
N PHE A 72 -7.71 7.13 -3.93
CA PHE A 72 -9.00 7.44 -4.55
C PHE A 72 -8.93 8.68 -5.45
N VAL A 73 -8.21 9.73 -5.02
CA VAL A 73 -7.97 10.92 -5.86
C VAL A 73 -7.20 10.56 -7.12
N LYS A 74 -6.20 9.68 -7.03
CA LYS A 74 -5.41 9.25 -8.19
C LYS A 74 -6.26 8.49 -9.20
N ASP A 75 -7.13 7.58 -8.75
CA ASP A 75 -8.02 6.82 -9.62
C ASP A 75 -9.02 7.74 -10.34
N ARG A 76 -9.60 8.72 -9.63
CA ARG A 76 -10.49 9.71 -10.24
C ARG A 76 -9.82 10.64 -11.24
N ILE A 77 -8.54 10.98 -11.04
CA ILE A 77 -7.78 11.77 -12.02
C ILE A 77 -7.65 10.99 -13.33
N TYR A 78 -7.37 9.68 -13.27
CA TYR A 78 -7.32 8.86 -14.48
C TYR A 78 -8.68 8.76 -15.18
N GLU A 79 -9.77 8.58 -14.42
CA GLU A 79 -11.12 8.58 -14.99
C GLU A 79 -11.47 9.90 -15.68
N LEU A 80 -11.17 11.04 -15.04
CA LEU A 80 -11.42 12.36 -15.61
C LEU A 80 -10.57 12.61 -16.86
N GLN A 81 -9.29 12.24 -16.85
CA GLN A 81 -8.41 12.34 -18.03
C GLN A 81 -8.91 11.50 -19.19
N ILE A 82 -9.40 10.29 -18.92
CA ILE A 82 -9.99 9.42 -19.95
C ILE A 82 -11.26 10.07 -20.52
N LEU A 83 -12.14 10.61 -19.66
CA LEU A 83 -13.36 11.27 -20.11
C LEU A 83 -13.10 12.55 -20.92
N GLU A 84 -12.12 13.37 -20.52
CA GLU A 84 -11.68 14.54 -21.29
C GLU A 84 -11.12 14.14 -22.67
N MET A 85 -10.43 12.99 -22.76
CA MET A 85 -9.91 12.48 -24.04
C MET A 85 -11.02 12.01 -25.00
N PHE A 86 -12.22 11.74 -24.49
CA PHE A 86 -13.40 11.37 -25.27
C PHE A 86 -14.41 12.52 -25.45
N ASP A 87 -14.10 13.72 -24.96
CA ASP A 87 -14.96 14.89 -25.16
C ASP A 87 -14.90 15.35 -26.63
N PRO A 88 -16.02 15.27 -27.39
CA PRO A 88 -16.05 15.62 -28.81
C PRO A 88 -15.83 17.12 -29.08
N GLU A 89 -15.88 17.98 -28.06
CA GLU A 89 -15.60 19.42 -28.20
C GLU A 89 -14.11 19.78 -28.03
N THR A 90 -13.27 18.84 -27.60
CA THR A 90 -11.82 19.02 -27.59
C THR A 90 -11.21 18.47 -28.87
N ASP A 91 -10.28 19.23 -29.46
CA ASP A 91 -9.65 19.03 -30.79
C ASP A 91 -8.92 17.67 -30.96
N GLY A 92 -8.92 16.79 -29.93
CA GLY A 92 -8.33 15.45 -29.93
C GLY A 92 -9.33 14.31 -30.23
N GLY A 93 -10.64 14.53 -30.14
CA GLY A 93 -11.66 13.47 -30.34
C GLY A 93 -11.73 12.92 -31.77
N THR A 94 -11.32 13.71 -32.76
CA THR A 94 -11.26 13.31 -34.18
C THR A 94 -10.07 12.41 -34.52
N ALA A 95 -9.01 12.40 -33.68
CA ALA A 95 -7.80 11.64 -33.94
C ALA A 95 -7.99 10.12 -33.81
N LEU A 96 -8.86 9.64 -32.90
CA LEU A 96 -9.08 8.19 -32.74
C LEU A 96 -10.15 7.62 -33.68
N ILE A 97 -11.20 8.38 -34.00
CA ILE A 97 -12.23 7.96 -34.97
C ILE A 97 -11.61 7.78 -36.37
N SER A 98 -10.58 8.57 -36.71
CA SER A 98 -9.81 8.40 -37.94
C SER A 98 -8.76 7.28 -37.89
N THR A 99 -8.35 6.83 -36.70
CA THR A 99 -7.36 5.75 -36.52
C THR A 99 -7.99 4.35 -36.63
N PHE A 100 -9.29 4.22 -36.36
CA PHE A 100 -10.05 2.97 -36.52
C PHE A 100 -11.34 3.19 -37.33
N PRO A 101 -11.25 3.36 -38.66
CA PRO A 101 -12.42 3.35 -39.52
C PRO A 101 -12.96 1.92 -39.70
N ASN A 102 -14.29 1.79 -39.74
CA ASN A 102 -15.00 0.55 -40.11
C ASN A 102 -14.63 0.05 -41.51
#